data_AF-A0A2P7S1C5-F1
#
_entry.id   AF-A0A2P7S1C5-F1
#
_cell.length_a   1.000
_cell.length_b   1.000
_cell.length_c   1.000
_cell.angle_alpha   90.00
_cell.angle_beta   90.00
_cell.angle_gamma   90.00
#
_symmetry.space_group_name_H-M   'P 1'
#
loop_
_entity.id
_entity.type
_entity.pdbx_description
1 polymer ?
#
loop_
_entity_poly.entity_id
_entity_poly.type
_entity_poly.pdbx_seq_one_letter_code
_entity_poly.pdbx_strand_id
1 'polypeptide(L)' 'MRKFLALHPEQQRSFSPEELDMLDALVTRAVDILGITDEGDRNEAAARILALYTPGGRTFEEILEIVVRLHHQRSPLR' A
#
# COMPACT_ATOMS: atom_id res chain seq x y z
N MET A 1 -2.69 -0.10 -6.19
CA MET A 1 -2.70 1.37 -6.27
C MET A 1 -3.70 1.91 -7.29
N ARG A 2 -3.58 1.66 -8.60
CA ARG A 2 -4.52 2.28 -9.58
C ARG A 2 -5.99 1.94 -9.33
N LYS A 3 -6.29 0.69 -9.02
CA LYS A 3 -7.64 0.25 -8.62
C LYS A 3 -8.14 0.99 -7.37
N PHE A 4 -7.27 1.15 -6.38
CA PHE A 4 -7.60 1.88 -5.15
C PHE A 4 -7.91 3.35 -5.45
N LEU A 5 -7.07 4.03 -6.23
CA LEU A 5 -7.29 5.44 -6.61
C LEU A 5 -8.54 5.64 -7.47
N ALA A 6 -8.92 4.66 -8.29
CA ALA A 6 -10.18 4.73 -9.03
C ALA A 6 -11.42 4.72 -8.11
N LEU A 7 -11.31 4.13 -6.92
CA LEU A 7 -12.34 4.14 -5.89
C LEU A 7 -12.23 5.34 -4.93
N HIS A 8 -11.05 5.97 -4.88
CA HIS A 8 -10.71 7.10 -4.01
C HIS A 8 -10.07 8.25 -4.80
N PRO A 9 -10.82 8.89 -5.72
CA PRO A 9 -10.29 9.97 -6.56
C PRO A 9 -9.78 11.17 -5.76
N GLU A 10 -10.27 11.39 -4.54
CA GLU A 10 -9.78 12.41 -3.62
C GLU A 10 -8.33 12.20 -3.18
N GLN A 11 -7.81 10.97 -3.28
CA GLN A 11 -6.42 10.64 -2.97
C GLN A 11 -5.52 10.61 -4.21
N GLN A 12 -6.10 10.86 -5.39
CA GLN A 12 -5.37 10.90 -6.65
C GLN A 12 -4.54 12.19 -6.70
N ARG A 13 -3.29 12.09 -6.24
CA ARG A 13 -2.28 13.12 -6.47
C ARG A 13 -1.74 13.03 -7.90
N SER A 14 -0.98 14.03 -8.31
CA SER A 14 -0.23 14.02 -9.58
C SER A 14 0.92 13.01 -9.52
N PHE A 15 0.59 11.72 -9.56
CA PHE A 15 1.56 10.64 -9.68
C PHE A 15 1.92 10.43 -11.15
N SER A 16 3.22 10.23 -11.42
CA SER A 16 3.66 9.77 -12.72
C SER A 16 3.22 8.31 -12.96
N PRO A 17 3.12 7.87 -14.23
CA PRO A 17 2.86 6.46 -14.54
C PRO A 17 3.85 5.50 -13.86
N GLU A 18 5.13 5.88 -13.79
CA GLU A 18 6.20 5.11 -13.16
C GLU A 18 6.00 5.02 -11.64
N GLU A 19 5.65 6.12 -10.98
CA GLU A 19 5.32 6.11 -9.54
C GLU A 19 4.13 5.18 -9.26
N LEU A 20 3.11 5.20 -10.12
CA LEU A 20 1.96 4.31 -9.99
C LEU A 20 2.33 2.83 -10.18
N ASP A 21 3.22 2.51 -11.12
CA ASP A 21 3.73 1.15 -11.31
C ASP A 21 4.50 0.65 -10.09
N MET A 22 5.36 1.50 -9.53
CA MET A 22 6.14 1.18 -8.34
C MET A 22 5.23 0.99 -7.12
N LEU A 23 4.23 1.86 -6.93
CA LEU A 23 3.24 1.73 -5.88
C LEU A 23 2.35 0.49 -6.07
N ASP A 24 1.98 0.14 -7.31
CA ASP A 24 1.26 -1.10 -7.61
C ASP A 24 2.09 -2.35 -7.28
N ALA A 25 3.38 -2.35 -7.61
CA ALA A 25 4.30 -3.42 -7.26
C ALA A 25 4.46 -3.57 -5.74
N LEU A 26 4.56 -2.45 -5.02
CA LEU A 26 4.65 -2.43 -3.57
C LEU A 26 3.38 -2.98 -2.89
N VAL A 27 2.20 -2.58 -3.37
CA VAL A 27 0.91 -3.14 -2.91
C VAL A 27 0.85 -4.64 -3.16
N THR A 28 1.26 -5.10 -4.34
CA THR A 28 1.27 -6.53 -4.70
C THR A 28 2.18 -7.31 -3.76
N ARG A 29 3.40 -6.82 -3.52
CA ARG A 29 4.34 -7.46 -2.61
C ARG A 29 3.83 -7.49 -1.16
N ALA A 30 3.20 -6.43 -0.68
CA ALA A 30 2.59 -6.40 0.64
C ALA A 30 1.45 -7.42 0.78
N VAL A 31 0.60 -7.53 -0.24
CA VAL A 31 -0.48 -8.52 -0.32
C VAL A 31 0.07 -9.94 -0.29
N ASP A 32 1.11 -10.22 -1.06
CA ASP A 32 1.74 -11.56 -1.11
C ASP A 32 2.37 -11.94 0.23
N ILE A 33 3.09 -11.02 0.88
CA ILE A 33 3.73 -11.26 2.18
C ILE A 33 2.69 -11.51 3.28
N LEU A 34 1.60 -10.73 3.26
CA LEU A 34 0.56 -10.79 4.29
C LEU A 34 -0.49 -11.85 4.02
N GLY A 35 -0.44 -12.53 2.86
CA GLY A 35 -1.45 -13.52 2.46
C GLY A 35 -2.85 -12.92 2.32
N ILE A 36 -2.96 -11.66 1.91
CA ILE A 36 -4.23 -10.95 1.78
C ILE A 36 -5.00 -11.51 0.59
N THR A 37 -6.19 -12.04 0.83
CA THR A 37 -7.08 -12.56 -0.22
C THR A 37 -8.32 -11.71 -0.43
N ASP A 38 -8.69 -10.90 0.58
CA ASP A 38 -9.84 -10.01 0.54
C ASP A 38 -9.50 -8.65 -0.12
N GLU A 39 -10.47 -8.12 -0.88
CA GLU A 39 -10.29 -6.84 -1.58
C GLU A 39 -10.29 -5.63 -0.63
N GLY A 40 -11.01 -5.69 0.48
CA GLY A 40 -11.00 -4.67 1.53
C GLY A 40 -9.64 -4.56 2.21
N ASP A 41 -9.06 -5.69 2.61
CA ASP A 41 -7.72 -5.74 3.19
C ASP A 41 -6.64 -5.25 2.21
N ARG A 42 -6.81 -5.55 0.91
CA ARG A 42 -5.94 -5.04 -0.15
C ARG A 42 -6.04 -3.52 -0.28
N ASN A 43 -7.25 -2.97 -0.21
CA ASN A 43 -7.48 -1.53 -0.25
C ASN A 43 -6.90 -0.85 1.00
N GLU A 44 -7.01 -1.48 2.17
CA GLU A 44 -6.37 -1.00 3.40
C GLU A 44 -4.84 -0.97 3.27
N ALA A 45 -4.22 -2.03 2.73
CA ALA A 45 -2.79 -2.05 2.46
C ALA A 45 -2.37 -0.94 1.48
N ALA A 46 -3.15 -0.72 0.41
CA ALA A 46 -2.92 0.36 -0.54
C ALA A 46 -3.03 1.74 0.11
N ALA A 47 -4.06 1.99 0.93
CA ALA A 47 -4.23 3.25 1.65
C ALA A 47 -3.04 3.54 2.58
N ARG A 48 -2.52 2.54 3.29
CA ARG A 48 -1.35 2.69 4.17
C ARG A 48 -0.08 2.99 3.40
N ILE A 49 0.15 2.25 2.32
CA ILE A 49 1.30 2.49 1.44
C ILE A 49 1.25 3.92 0.92
N LEU A 50 0.08 4.38 0.46
CA LEU A 50 -0.10 5.73 -0.04
C LEU A 50 0.11 6.80 1.04
N ALA A 51 -0.36 6.56 2.26
CA ALA A 51 -0.17 7.46 3.40
C ALA A 51 1.30 7.57 3.84
N LEU A 52 2.09 6.51 3.65
CA LEU A 52 3.51 6.48 3.99
C LEU A 52 4.42 6.98 2.87
N TYR A 53 3.94 6.92 1.62
CA TYR A 53 4.68 7.36 0.46
C TYR A 53 4.80 8.88 0.41
N THR A 54 6.03 9.36 0.29
CA THR A 54 6.35 10.76 0.04
C THR A 54 7.56 10.79 -0.89
N PRO A 55 7.52 11.57 -1.99
CA PRO A 55 8.67 11.69 -2.89
C PRO A 55 9.93 12.13 -2.13
N GLY A 56 11.04 11.40 -2.34
CA GLY A 56 12.30 11.63 -1.61
C GLY A 56 12.26 11.31 -0.11
N GLY A 57 11.19 10.68 0.37
CA GLY A 57 11.02 10.22 1.75
C GLY A 57 11.57 8.81 1.96
N ARG A 58 10.76 7.98 2.61
CA ARG A 58 11.11 6.58 2.91
C ARG A 58 11.32 5.75 1.65
N THR A 59 12.21 4.77 1.72
CA THR A 59 12.39 3.78 0.66
C THR A 59 11.20 2.83 0.61
N PHE A 60 11.05 2.08 -0.49
CA PHE A 60 9.96 1.12 -0.61
C PHE A 60 10.10 -0.04 0.36
N GLU A 61 11.32 -0.47 0.65
CA GLU A 61 11.60 -1.50 1.65
C GLU A 61 11.16 -1.03 3.04
N GLU A 62 11.45 0.21 3.41
CA GLU A 62 11.01 0.79 4.68
C GLU A 62 9.49 0.90 4.75
N ILE A 63 8.83 1.38 3.68
CA ILE A 63 7.37 1.46 3.63
C ILE A 63 6.77 0.05 3.76
N LEU A 64 7.32 -0.94 3.05
CA LEU A 64 6.86 -2.33 3.12
C LEU A 64 6.98 -2.90 4.53
N GLU A 65 8.14 -2.73 5.17
CA GLU A 65 8.39 -3.20 6.53
C GLU A 65 7.38 -2.60 7.51
N ILE A 66 7.15 -1.28 7.44
CA ILE A 66 6.18 -0.59 8.28
C ILE A 66 4.77 -1.14 8.04
N VAL A 67 4.35 -1.30 6.78
CA VAL A 67 3.00 -1.79 6.43
C VAL A 67 2.78 -3.22 6.94
N VAL A 68 3.75 -4.10 6.75
CA VAL A 68 3.71 -5.49 7.22
C VAL A 68 3.64 -5.53 8.74
N ARG A 69 4.51 -4.79 9.42
CA ARG A 69 4.55 -4.71 10.88
C ARG A 69 3.24 -4.18 11.45
N LEU A 70 2.70 -3.10 10.89
CA LEU A 70 1.42 -2.52 11.31
C LEU A 70 0.26 -3.48 11.08
N HIS A 71 0.26 -4.24 9.99
CA HIS A 71 -0.77 -5.24 9.72
C HIS A 71 -0.75 -6.37 10.77
N HIS A 72 0.43 -6.90 11.11
CA HIS A 72 0.54 -7.90 12.17
C HIS A 72 0.14 -7.36 13.55
N GLN A 73 0.45 -6.11 13.87
CA GLN A 73 0.04 -5.48 15.13
C GLN A 73 -1.48 -5.28 15.24
N ARG A 74 -2.16 -5.11 14.10
CA ARG A 74 -3.62 -4.97 14.04
C ARG A 74 -4.37 -6.31 14.10
N SER A 75 -3.64 -7.42 14.08
CA SER A 75 -4.16 -8.76 14.33
C SER A 75 -3.75 -9.23 15.73
N PRO A 76 -4.35 -8.70 16.82
CA PRO A 76 -4.24 -9.34 18.11
C PRO A 76 -5.15 -10.57 18.10
N LEU A 77 -4.56 -11.75 17.92
CA LEU A 77 -5.20 -13.05 18.16
C LEU A 77 -6.42 -13.36 17.26
N ARG A 78 -6.20 -14.20 16.26
CA ARG A 78 -7.22 -15.17 15.83
C ARG A 78 -6.86 -16.54 16.38
#